data_AF-A0A232EU66-F1
#
_entry.id   AF-A0A232EU66-F1
#
_cell.length_a   1.000
_cell.length_b   1.000
_cell.length_c   1.000
_cell.angle_alpha   90.00
_cell.angle_beta   90.00
_cell.angle_gamma   90.00
#
_symmetry.space_group_name_H-M   'P 1'
#
loop_
_entity.id
_entity.type
_entity.pdbx_description
1 polymer ?
#
loop_
_entity_poly.entity_id
_entity_poly.type
_entity_poly.pdbx_seq_one_letter_code
_entity_poly.pdbx_strand_id
1 'polypeptide(L)'
;MAATLRCLARAVASAGLMRNVELLKSNVSPCSFALTQVRGIRIQASPKVQDLDLKSLTDFEISKDPNEWQYVERLLRTGKIVPTPTSFEGKSPAGWSSPKEEAKKLPYFINRTKNYMQPVYLSITYRGMRHITLIRRIQGDIWECEKDIRKFLKSKLSAPQYDRLATRINEMSGQIRIRGDYVSMIKYWMDTKGF
;
A
#
# COMPACT_ATOMS: atom_id res chain seq x y z
N MET A 1 55.81 -25.55 8.22
CA MET A 1 56.09 -24.13 7.94
C MET A 1 54.79 -23.48 7.47
N ALA A 2 54.01 -22.94 8.40
CA ALA A 2 52.69 -22.36 8.14
C ALA A 2 52.79 -20.84 8.31
N ALA A 3 52.48 -20.08 7.26
CA ALA A 3 52.42 -18.62 7.31
C ALA A 3 50.95 -18.17 7.20
N THR A 4 50.41 -17.62 8.28
CA THR A 4 49.07 -17.03 8.32
C THR A 4 49.17 -15.51 8.15
N LEU A 5 48.58 -14.99 7.07
CA LEU A 5 48.47 -13.56 6.80
C LEU A 5 47.47 -12.92 7.77
N ARG A 6 47.94 -12.01 8.62
CA ARG A 6 47.08 -11.11 9.42
C ARG A 6 46.80 -9.85 8.62
N CYS A 7 45.58 -9.73 8.09
CA CYS A 7 45.08 -8.45 7.58
C CYS A 7 44.66 -7.55 8.74
N LEU A 8 45.44 -6.51 9.03
CA LEU A 8 45.04 -5.41 9.91
C LEU A 8 44.30 -4.35 9.08
N ALA A 9 42.99 -4.29 9.19
CA ALA A 9 42.20 -3.18 8.64
C ALA A 9 42.30 -1.97 9.60
N ARG A 10 42.98 -0.90 9.17
CA ARG A 10 42.93 0.42 9.80
C ARG A 10 41.65 1.12 9.35
N ALA A 11 40.74 1.40 10.27
CA ALA A 11 39.61 2.30 10.03
C ALA A 11 40.10 3.76 10.18
N VAL A 12 40.03 4.52 9.08
CA VAL A 12 40.20 5.98 9.08
C VAL A 12 38.87 6.59 9.51
N ALA A 13 38.82 7.14 10.72
CA ALA A 13 37.67 7.93 11.17
C ALA A 13 37.78 9.35 10.58
N SER A 14 36.91 9.66 9.61
CA SER A 14 36.71 11.03 9.12
C SER A 14 35.99 11.85 10.18
N ALA A 15 36.68 12.84 10.75
CA ALA A 15 36.09 13.84 11.63
C ALA A 15 35.16 14.77 10.80
N GLY A 16 33.85 14.60 10.98
CA GLY A 16 32.81 15.47 10.44
C GLY A 16 32.03 16.14 11.57
N LEU A 17 32.02 17.47 11.57
CA LEU A 17 31.34 18.39 12.48
C LEU A 17 29.97 17.91 12.99
N MET A 18 29.85 17.70 14.30
CA MET A 18 28.56 17.56 14.98
C MET A 18 28.09 18.93 15.49
N ARG A 19 26.95 19.38 14.97
CA ARG A 19 26.19 20.50 15.53
C ARG A 19 25.48 20.03 16.80
N ASN A 20 25.48 20.91 17.79
CA ASN A 20 24.83 20.76 19.09
C ASN A 20 23.38 20.29 18.98
N VAL A 21 23.09 19.14 19.57
CA VAL A 21 21.78 18.81 20.12
C VAL A 21 22.04 18.25 21.51
N GLU A 22 21.70 19.03 22.53
CA GLU A 22 21.70 18.61 23.93
C GLU A 22 20.76 17.41 24.08
N LEU A 23 21.36 16.21 24.14
CA LEU A 23 20.66 14.98 24.44
C LEU A 23 20.79 14.70 25.93
N LEU A 24 19.62 14.54 26.56
CA LEU A 24 19.39 14.18 27.95
C LEU A 24 20.38 13.12 28.43
N LYS A 25 21.04 13.40 29.58
CA LYS A 25 21.88 12.45 30.32
C LYS A 25 21.02 11.33 30.89
N SER A 26 20.66 10.34 30.09
CA SER A 26 20.20 9.05 30.58
C SER A 26 21.40 8.10 30.65
N ASN A 27 21.77 7.70 31.86
CA ASN A 27 22.78 6.65 32.11
C ASN A 27 22.21 5.27 31.78
N VAL A 28 21.73 5.08 30.56
CA VAL A 28 21.36 3.76 30.07
C VAL A 28 22.58 3.26 29.30
N SER A 29 23.36 2.40 29.96
CA SER A 29 24.37 1.59 29.27
C SER A 29 23.73 0.99 28.03
N PRO A 30 24.30 1.14 26.82
CA PRO A 30 23.77 0.46 25.65
C PRO A 30 23.85 -1.02 25.97
N CYS A 31 22.69 -1.65 26.19
CA CYS A 31 22.60 -3.08 26.33
C CYS A 31 23.21 -3.65 25.06
N SER A 32 24.41 -4.21 25.18
CA SER A 32 24.99 -5.01 24.12
C SER A 32 24.00 -6.13 23.89
N PHE A 33 23.17 -6.01 22.86
CA PHE A 33 22.44 -7.12 22.30
C PHE A 33 23.52 -8.12 21.87
N ALA A 34 23.91 -8.99 22.79
CA ALA A 34 24.55 -10.24 22.43
C ALA A 34 23.55 -10.89 21.50
N LEU A 35 23.82 -10.82 20.19
CA LEU A 35 23.14 -11.63 19.21
C LEU A 35 23.49 -13.06 19.62
N THR A 36 22.67 -13.64 20.50
CA THR A 36 22.67 -15.07 20.73
C THR A 36 22.54 -15.66 19.34
N GLN A 37 23.58 -16.36 18.88
CA GLN A 37 23.51 -17.04 17.60
C GLN A 37 22.41 -18.07 17.73
N VAL A 38 21.19 -17.70 17.32
CA VAL A 38 20.08 -18.63 17.17
C VAL A 38 20.52 -19.52 16.01
N ARG A 39 21.14 -20.66 16.35
CA ARG A 39 21.37 -21.74 15.39
C ARG A 39 20.00 -22.27 15.02
N GLY A 40 19.36 -21.64 14.04
CA GLY A 40 18.14 -22.15 13.44
C GLY A 40 18.42 -23.52 12.87
N ILE A 41 17.81 -24.55 13.44
CA ILE A 41 17.83 -25.89 12.87
C ILE A 41 17.12 -25.78 11.52
N ARG A 42 17.84 -26.06 10.43
CA ARG A 42 17.22 -26.14 9.10
C ARG A 42 16.39 -27.42 9.07
N ILE A 43 15.09 -27.30 8.81
CA ILE A 43 14.13 -28.42 8.72
C ILE A 43 14.63 -29.52 7.77
N GLN A 44 15.38 -29.14 6.72
CA GLN A 44 15.95 -30.08 5.75
C GLN A 44 17.20 -30.81 6.23
N ALA A 45 17.89 -30.30 7.26
CA ALA A 45 19.06 -30.93 7.86
C ALA A 45 18.69 -31.84 9.05
N SER A 46 17.44 -31.80 9.51
CA SER A 46 16.94 -32.71 10.53
C SER A 46 16.80 -34.12 9.96
N PRO A 47 17.19 -35.17 10.70
CA PRO A 47 16.96 -36.55 10.28
C PRO A 47 15.45 -36.78 10.09
N LYS A 48 15.06 -37.28 8.93
CA LYS A 48 13.68 -37.66 8.66
C LYS A 48 13.38 -38.90 9.51
N VAL A 49 12.47 -38.76 10.47
CA VAL A 49 11.98 -39.90 11.24
C VAL A 49 11.06 -40.71 10.32
N GLN A 50 11.53 -41.88 9.88
CA GLN A 50 10.81 -42.73 8.92
C GLN A 50 9.91 -43.74 9.65
N ASP A 51 10.38 -44.24 10.79
CA ASP A 51 9.71 -45.29 11.57
C ASP A 51 9.31 -44.71 12.93
N LEU A 52 8.08 -44.19 13.00
CA LEU A 52 7.48 -43.73 14.25
C LEU A 52 6.70 -44.88 14.89
N ASP A 53 7.14 -45.33 16.06
CA ASP A 53 6.41 -46.31 16.86
C ASP A 53 5.13 -45.68 17.41
N LEU A 54 3.99 -45.88 16.74
CA LEU A 54 2.69 -45.32 17.12
C LEU A 54 2.29 -45.57 18.59
N LYS A 55 2.76 -46.66 19.20
CA LYS A 55 2.49 -47.01 20.60
C LYS A 55 3.24 -46.13 21.60
N SER A 56 4.32 -45.47 21.16
CA SER A 56 5.13 -44.58 22.00
C SER A 56 4.63 -43.13 21.97
N LEU A 57 3.70 -42.81 21.06
CA LEU A 57 3.11 -41.48 20.96
C LEU A 57 2.09 -41.26 22.08
N THR A 58 1.96 -40.01 22.50
CA THR A 58 0.92 -39.58 23.42
C THR A 58 -0.47 -39.81 22.81
N ASP A 59 -1.40 -40.28 23.63
CA ASP A 59 -2.82 -40.40 23.24
C ASP A 59 -3.39 -39.03 22.83
N PHE A 60 -4.28 -39.03 21.85
CA PHE A 60 -4.94 -37.83 21.37
C PHE A 60 -6.42 -38.10 21.08
N GLU A 61 -7.24 -37.08 21.26
CA GLU A 61 -8.66 -37.13 20.97
C GLU A 61 -8.94 -36.38 19.66
N ILE A 62 -9.62 -37.04 18.73
CA ILE A 62 -10.12 -36.39 17.51
C ILE A 62 -11.57 -36.00 17.76
N SER A 63 -11.81 -34.72 18.02
CA SER A 63 -13.17 -34.18 18.02
C SER A 63 -13.70 -34.10 16.59
N LYS A 64 -14.98 -34.48 16.43
CA LYS A 64 -15.74 -34.37 15.16
C LYS A 64 -16.92 -33.41 15.28
N ASP A 65 -16.97 -32.65 16.38
CA ASP A 65 -18.11 -31.81 16.68
C ASP A 65 -18.15 -30.60 15.75
N PRO A 66 -19.29 -30.33 15.08
CA PRO A 66 -19.39 -29.23 14.13
C PRO A 66 -19.24 -27.85 14.80
N ASN A 67 -19.61 -27.74 16.08
CA ASN A 67 -19.45 -26.50 16.87
C ASN A 67 -17.98 -26.13 17.06
N GLU A 68 -17.11 -27.12 17.25
CA GLU A 68 -15.66 -26.89 17.38
C GLU A 68 -15.02 -26.59 16.02
N TRP A 69 -15.52 -27.24 14.96
CA TRP A 69 -15.04 -27.03 13.60
C TRP A 69 -15.29 -25.61 13.08
N GLN A 70 -16.33 -24.92 13.56
CA GLN A 70 -16.60 -23.51 13.22
C GLN A 70 -15.40 -22.58 13.48
N TYR A 71 -14.61 -22.86 14.53
CA TYR A 71 -13.41 -22.08 14.84
C TYR A 71 -12.30 -22.32 13.82
N VAL A 72 -12.18 -23.55 13.30
CA VAL A 72 -11.24 -23.89 12.22
C VAL A 72 -11.66 -23.19 10.93
N GLU A 73 -12.94 -23.22 10.59
CA GLU A 73 -13.47 -22.55 9.38
C GLU A 73 -13.21 -21.04 9.39
N ARG A 74 -13.30 -20.38 10.56
CA ARG A 74 -12.99 -18.96 10.72
C ARG A 74 -11.54 -18.62 10.37
N LEU A 75 -10.59 -19.55 10.59
CA LEU A 75 -9.19 -19.36 10.27
C LEU A 75 -8.91 -19.51 8.77
N LEU A 76 -9.77 -20.21 8.05
CA LEU A 76 -9.65 -20.35 6.61
C LEU A 76 -9.95 -19.02 5.93
N ARG A 77 -9.22 -18.75 4.83
CA ARG A 77 -9.43 -17.54 4.04
C ARG A 77 -10.86 -17.51 3.52
N THR A 78 -11.61 -16.50 3.94
CA THR A 78 -13.00 -16.28 3.54
C THR A 78 -13.07 -15.87 2.07
N GLY A 79 -13.18 -16.86 1.18
CA GLY A 79 -13.44 -16.68 -0.26
C GLY A 79 -12.25 -16.26 -1.14
N LYS A 80 -12.41 -16.47 -2.45
CA LYS A 80 -11.49 -15.97 -3.50
C LYS A 80 -11.80 -14.52 -3.92
N ILE A 81 -13.00 -14.04 -3.59
CA ILE A 81 -13.60 -12.80 -4.11
C ILE A 81 -13.56 -11.73 -3.02
N VAL A 82 -13.37 -10.47 -3.41
CA VAL A 82 -13.41 -9.34 -2.47
C VAL A 82 -14.88 -9.11 -2.10
N PRO A 83 -15.22 -9.03 -0.79
CA PRO A 83 -16.60 -8.84 -0.38
C PRO A 83 -17.13 -7.48 -0.82
N THR A 84 -18.40 -7.43 -1.19
CA THR A 84 -19.09 -6.17 -1.47
C THR A 84 -19.22 -5.33 -0.20
N PRO A 85 -18.87 -4.04 -0.24
CA PRO A 85 -18.98 -3.17 0.93
C PRO A 85 -20.44 -2.97 1.31
N THR A 86 -20.72 -2.94 2.60
CA THR A 86 -22.04 -2.60 3.13
C THR A 86 -22.40 -1.18 2.73
N SER A 87 -23.63 -0.97 2.25
CA SER A 87 -24.15 0.37 1.98
C SER A 87 -24.34 1.13 3.29
N PHE A 88 -23.78 2.34 3.37
CA PHE A 88 -24.00 3.27 4.47
C PHE A 88 -24.85 4.44 3.98
N GLU A 89 -25.66 5.01 4.86
CA GLU A 89 -26.28 6.31 4.61
C GLU A 89 -25.18 7.39 4.67
N GLY A 90 -24.79 7.92 3.50
CA GLY A 90 -23.75 8.94 3.39
C GLY A 90 -22.33 8.38 3.31
N LYS A 91 -21.41 8.93 4.11
CA LYS A 91 -20.00 8.50 4.15
C LYS A 91 -19.78 7.56 5.32
N SER A 92 -19.07 6.45 5.06
CA SER A 92 -18.54 5.57 6.09
C SER A 92 -17.64 6.36 7.07
N PRO A 93 -17.42 5.91 8.33
CA PRO A 93 -16.45 6.52 9.24
C PRO A 93 -15.04 6.66 8.64
N ALA A 94 -14.67 5.77 7.71
CA ALA A 94 -13.40 5.84 6.98
C ALA A 94 -13.40 6.86 5.81
N GLY A 95 -14.51 7.57 5.60
CA GLY A 95 -14.71 8.52 4.50
C GLY A 95 -15.07 7.90 3.15
N TRP A 96 -15.29 6.58 3.09
CA TRP A 96 -15.72 5.90 1.86
C TRP A 96 -17.18 6.21 1.52
N SER A 97 -17.48 6.40 0.23
CA SER A 97 -18.83 6.62 -0.29
C SER A 97 -19.08 5.73 -1.51
N SER A 98 -20.30 5.19 -1.60
CA SER A 98 -20.77 4.36 -2.70
C SER A 98 -21.01 5.21 -3.97
N PRO A 99 -20.77 4.65 -5.16
CA PRO A 99 -21.12 5.30 -6.42
C PRO A 99 -22.64 5.54 -6.51
N LYS A 100 -23.03 6.70 -7.05
CA LYS A 100 -24.45 7.07 -7.27
C LYS A 100 -24.88 6.66 -8.67
N GLU A 101 -26.16 6.34 -8.83
CA GLU A 101 -26.71 5.96 -10.14
C GLU A 101 -26.74 7.13 -11.14
N GLU A 102 -26.84 8.36 -10.64
CA GLU A 102 -26.80 9.60 -11.43
C GLU A 102 -25.55 9.70 -12.30
N ALA A 103 -24.41 9.19 -11.79
CA ALA A 103 -23.14 9.23 -12.51
C ALA A 103 -23.15 8.38 -13.80
N LYS A 104 -24.06 7.40 -13.92
CA LYS A 104 -24.20 6.58 -15.14
C LYS A 104 -24.83 7.35 -16.31
N LYS A 105 -25.49 8.48 -16.05
CA LYS A 105 -26.12 9.32 -17.09
C LYS A 105 -25.13 10.25 -17.79
N LEU A 106 -23.91 10.36 -17.25
CA LEU A 106 -22.86 11.21 -17.80
C LEU A 106 -22.24 10.58 -19.06
N PRO A 107 -21.71 11.39 -20.00
CA PRO A 107 -21.08 10.91 -21.24
C PRO A 107 -19.78 10.13 -21.00
N TYR A 108 -19.23 10.21 -19.79
CA TYR A 108 -18.07 9.46 -19.34
C TYR A 108 -18.31 8.89 -17.94
N PHE A 109 -17.61 7.80 -17.62
CA PHE A 109 -17.72 7.12 -16.33
C PHE A 109 -16.36 6.64 -15.83
N ILE A 110 -16.07 6.85 -14.54
CA ILE A 110 -14.83 6.41 -13.92
C ILE A 110 -15.10 5.19 -13.03
N ASN A 111 -14.63 4.02 -13.46
CA ASN A 111 -14.85 2.76 -12.73
C ASN A 111 -14.02 2.66 -11.45
N ARG A 112 -14.68 2.40 -10.31
CA ARG A 112 -14.02 2.06 -9.03
C ARG A 112 -13.22 0.76 -9.13
N THR A 113 -12.05 0.72 -8.48
CA THR A 113 -11.14 -0.44 -8.37
C THR A 113 -11.81 -1.70 -7.81
N LYS A 114 -11.15 -2.85 -7.91
CA LYS A 114 -11.62 -4.11 -7.31
C LYS A 114 -11.93 -3.98 -5.81
N ASN A 115 -11.23 -3.08 -5.12
CA ASN A 115 -11.41 -2.80 -3.70
C ASN A 115 -12.38 -1.62 -3.47
N TYR A 116 -13.21 -1.27 -4.45
CA TYR A 116 -14.21 -0.20 -4.40
C TYR A 116 -13.64 1.22 -4.16
N MET A 117 -12.34 1.42 -4.40
CA MET A 117 -11.67 2.72 -4.27
C MET A 117 -11.63 3.49 -5.58
N GLN A 118 -11.55 4.82 -5.50
CA GLN A 118 -11.35 5.70 -6.65
C GLN A 118 -9.97 5.48 -7.29
N PRO A 119 -9.88 5.33 -8.63
CA PRO A 119 -8.64 5.02 -9.35
C PRO A 119 -7.75 6.27 -9.60
N VAL A 120 -7.52 7.07 -8.55
CA VAL A 120 -6.70 8.30 -8.60
C VAL A 120 -5.44 8.10 -7.77
N TYR A 121 -4.28 8.22 -8.41
CA TYR A 121 -2.99 7.89 -7.82
C TYR A 121 -1.96 9.00 -8.06
N LEU A 122 -1.04 9.15 -7.12
CA LEU A 122 0.15 9.97 -7.32
C LEU A 122 1.26 9.10 -7.91
N SER A 123 1.81 9.52 -9.04
CA SER A 123 3.02 8.95 -9.62
C SER A 123 4.18 9.91 -9.39
N ILE A 124 5.11 9.46 -8.54
CA ILE A 124 6.34 10.19 -8.23
C ILE A 124 7.46 9.60 -9.07
N THR A 125 8.12 10.42 -9.86
CA THR A 125 9.21 10.03 -10.76
C THR A 125 10.41 10.96 -10.58
N TYR A 126 11.55 10.62 -11.19
CA TYR A 126 12.78 11.43 -11.11
C TYR A 126 13.22 11.74 -9.67
N ARG A 127 13.42 10.69 -8.85
CA ARG A 127 13.89 10.81 -7.45
C ARG A 127 13.08 11.79 -6.60
N GLY A 128 11.77 11.89 -6.82
CA GLY A 128 10.89 12.80 -6.06
C GLY A 128 10.65 14.15 -6.70
N MET A 129 11.31 14.50 -7.81
CA MET A 129 11.18 15.83 -8.41
C MET A 129 9.87 16.00 -9.20
N ARG A 130 9.34 14.91 -9.78
CA ARG A 130 8.20 14.97 -10.68
C ARG A 130 7.00 14.26 -10.09
N HIS A 131 5.98 15.04 -9.77
CA HIS A 131 4.67 14.57 -9.33
C HIS A 131 3.67 14.62 -10.48
N ILE A 132 2.98 13.51 -10.72
CA ILE A 132 1.92 13.38 -11.72
C ILE A 132 0.72 12.75 -11.03
N THR A 133 -0.43 13.39 -11.13
CA THR A 133 -1.69 12.77 -10.74
C THR A 133 -2.21 11.93 -11.90
N LEU A 134 -2.44 10.65 -11.65
CA LEU A 134 -2.88 9.65 -12.61
C LEU A 134 -4.32 9.25 -12.29
N ILE A 135 -5.21 9.46 -13.25
CA ILE A 135 -6.59 8.97 -13.21
C ILE A 135 -6.69 7.80 -14.18
N ARG A 136 -7.27 6.67 -13.75
CA ARG A 136 -7.38 5.46 -14.56
C ARG A 136 -8.83 5.00 -14.69
N ARG A 137 -9.08 4.06 -15.60
CA ARG A 137 -10.37 3.35 -15.77
C ARG A 137 -11.52 4.29 -16.14
N ILE A 138 -11.20 5.31 -16.92
CA ILE A 138 -12.19 6.19 -17.54
C ILE A 138 -12.80 5.41 -18.72
N GLN A 139 -14.11 5.51 -18.88
CA GLN A 139 -14.91 4.95 -19.95
C GLN A 139 -15.75 6.07 -20.58
N GLY A 140 -16.14 5.93 -21.84
CA GLY A 140 -16.89 6.97 -22.56
C GLY A 140 -16.00 8.10 -23.07
N ASP A 141 -16.53 9.33 -23.15
CA ASP A 141 -15.80 10.48 -23.69
C ASP A 141 -14.76 11.03 -22.69
N ILE A 142 -13.50 10.63 -22.90
CA ILE A 142 -12.38 11.04 -22.06
C ILE A 142 -12.03 12.52 -22.24
N TRP A 143 -12.32 13.10 -23.42
CA TRP A 143 -12.05 14.51 -23.69
C TRP A 143 -12.98 15.41 -22.89
N GLU A 144 -14.26 15.03 -22.79
CA GLU A 144 -15.21 15.73 -21.94
C GLU A 144 -14.87 15.59 -20.46
N CYS A 145 -14.40 14.41 -20.04
CA CYS A 145 -13.88 14.18 -18.70
C CYS A 145 -12.71 15.12 -18.37
N GLU A 146 -11.73 15.26 -19.27
CA GLU A 146 -10.57 16.15 -19.09
C GLU A 146 -11.01 17.62 -18.97
N LYS A 147 -11.93 18.08 -19.82
CA LYS A 147 -12.47 19.44 -19.79
C LYS A 147 -13.15 19.73 -18.45
N ASP A 148 -13.96 18.81 -17.95
CA ASP A 148 -14.65 18.95 -16.66
C ASP A 148 -13.68 19.00 -15.48
N ILE A 149 -12.66 18.13 -15.48
CA ILE A 149 -11.60 18.15 -14.47
C ILE A 149 -10.84 19.47 -14.53
N ARG A 150 -10.48 19.93 -15.73
CA ARG A 150 -9.74 21.18 -15.92
C ARG A 150 -10.55 22.39 -15.46
N LYS A 151 -11.86 22.41 -15.74
CA LYS A 151 -12.81 23.42 -15.25
C LYS A 151 -12.88 23.42 -13.72
N PHE A 152 -12.98 22.24 -13.10
CA PHE A 152 -12.97 22.09 -11.66
C PHE A 152 -11.65 22.62 -11.05
N LEU A 153 -10.49 22.19 -11.57
CA LEU A 153 -9.20 22.64 -11.08
C LEU A 153 -9.01 24.15 -11.26
N LYS A 154 -9.48 24.74 -12.38
CA LYS A 154 -9.44 26.20 -12.59
C LYS A 154 -10.17 26.98 -11.48
N SER A 155 -11.25 26.42 -10.92
CA SER A 155 -12.01 27.07 -9.84
C SER A 155 -11.37 26.92 -8.45
N LYS A 156 -10.44 25.97 -8.27
CA LYS A 156 -9.79 25.68 -6.98
C LYS A 156 -8.35 26.19 -6.89
N LEU A 157 -7.66 26.25 -8.03
CA LEU A 157 -6.26 26.68 -8.10
C LEU A 157 -6.15 28.18 -8.32
N SER A 158 -5.01 28.75 -7.91
CA SER A 158 -4.63 30.11 -8.31
C SER A 158 -4.22 30.16 -9.79
N ALA A 159 -4.36 31.33 -10.43
CA ALA A 159 -3.95 31.54 -11.82
C ALA A 159 -2.55 31.00 -12.16
N PRO A 160 -1.46 31.32 -11.42
CA PRO A 160 -0.12 30.84 -11.77
C PRO A 160 0.06 29.33 -11.57
N GLN A 161 -0.77 28.68 -10.74
CA GLN A 161 -0.73 27.24 -10.57
C GLN A 161 -1.47 26.55 -11.71
N TYR A 162 -2.60 27.11 -12.12
CA TYR A 162 -3.38 26.63 -13.25
C TYR A 162 -2.64 26.80 -14.59
N ASP A 163 -1.92 27.90 -14.79
CA ASP A 163 -1.16 28.13 -16.04
C ASP A 163 -0.03 27.11 -16.25
N ARG A 164 0.52 26.56 -15.16
CA ARG A 164 1.55 25.51 -15.21
C ARG A 164 0.98 24.10 -15.38
N LEU A 165 -0.36 23.97 -15.33
CA LEU A 165 -1.06 22.70 -15.40
C LEU A 165 -1.01 22.16 -16.83
N ALA A 166 -0.41 20.99 -16.96
CA ALA A 166 -0.37 20.26 -18.22
C ALA A 166 -1.08 18.91 -18.04
N THR A 167 -2.03 18.64 -18.93
CA THR A 167 -2.76 17.37 -19.01
C THR A 167 -2.28 16.56 -20.20
N ARG A 168 -2.26 15.24 -20.04
CA ARG A 168 -2.03 14.28 -21.12
C ARG A 168 -3.13 13.24 -21.06
N ILE A 169 -3.83 13.08 -22.17
CA ILE A 169 -4.87 12.07 -22.35
C ILE A 169 -4.26 10.84 -23.02
N ASN A 170 -4.65 9.66 -22.56
CA ASN A 170 -4.37 8.40 -23.23
C ASN A 170 -5.70 7.63 -23.36
N GLU A 171 -6.30 7.74 -24.54
CA GLU A 171 -7.60 7.16 -24.86
C GLU A 171 -7.59 5.64 -24.82
N MET A 172 -6.62 5.03 -25.49
CA MET A 172 -6.48 3.56 -25.59
C MET A 172 -6.46 2.89 -24.21
N SER A 173 -5.82 3.52 -23.23
CA SER A 173 -5.74 3.00 -21.86
C SER A 173 -6.81 3.53 -20.90
N GLY A 174 -7.63 4.50 -21.33
CA GLY A 174 -8.60 5.18 -20.47
C GLY A 174 -7.96 5.91 -19.30
N GLN A 175 -6.90 6.70 -19.55
CA GLN A 175 -6.13 7.38 -18.51
C GLN A 175 -5.92 8.86 -18.80
N ILE A 176 -5.94 9.67 -17.74
CA ILE A 176 -5.54 11.08 -17.76
C ILE A 176 -4.36 11.26 -16.80
N ARG A 177 -3.32 11.94 -17.27
CA ARG A 177 -2.15 12.33 -16.47
C ARG A 177 -2.12 13.84 -16.34
N ILE A 178 -2.07 14.32 -15.10
CA ILE A 178 -2.02 15.75 -14.78
C ILE A 178 -0.70 16.04 -14.08
N ARG A 179 0.05 17.03 -14.55
CA ARG A 179 1.29 17.46 -13.90
C ARG A 179 0.98 18.13 -12.57
N GLY A 180 1.52 17.63 -11.47
CA GLY A 180 1.28 18.13 -10.11
C GLY A 180 0.60 17.08 -9.21
N ASP A 181 0.55 17.35 -7.91
CA ASP A 181 -0.22 16.56 -6.94
C ASP A 181 -1.58 17.22 -6.70
N TYR A 182 -2.62 16.55 -7.18
CA TYR A 182 -4.01 16.95 -7.07
C TYR A 182 -4.90 15.78 -6.66
N VAL A 183 -4.32 14.73 -6.06
CA VAL A 183 -5.03 13.48 -5.78
C VAL A 183 -6.25 13.73 -4.88
N SER A 184 -6.08 14.49 -3.80
CA SER A 184 -7.16 14.81 -2.85
C SER A 184 -8.28 15.61 -3.51
N MET A 185 -7.93 16.64 -4.30
CA MET A 185 -8.89 17.49 -5.00
C MET A 185 -9.72 16.70 -6.02
N ILE A 186 -9.07 15.79 -6.77
CA ILE A 186 -9.75 14.99 -7.78
C ILE A 186 -10.62 13.93 -7.13
N LYS A 187 -10.19 13.30 -6.03
CA LYS A 187 -11.04 12.39 -5.24
C LYS A 187 -12.28 13.10 -4.70
N TYR A 188 -12.12 14.32 -4.19
CA TYR A 188 -13.25 15.14 -3.78
C TYR A 188 -14.18 15.46 -4.95
N TRP A 189 -13.65 15.84 -6.11
CA TRP A 189 -14.45 16.06 -7.32
C TRP A 189 -15.22 14.79 -7.75
N MET A 190 -14.58 13.62 -7.67
CA MET A 190 -15.25 12.35 -7.96
C MET A 190 -16.41 12.08 -6.99
N ASP A 191 -16.24 12.36 -5.70
CA ASP A 191 -17.32 12.27 -4.71
C ASP A 191 -18.48 13.21 -5.07
N THR A 192 -18.19 14.44 -5.52
CA THR A 192 -19.24 15.41 -5.90
C THR A 192 -20.04 14.97 -7.13
N LYS A 193 -19.39 14.34 -8.11
CA LYS A 193 -20.03 13.79 -9.31
C LYS A 193 -20.72 12.44 -9.05
N GLY A 194 -20.35 11.73 -7.97
CA GLY A 194 -20.92 10.45 -7.58
C GLY A 194 -20.32 9.22 -8.28
N PHE A 195 -19.08 9.31 -8.77
CA PHE A 195 -18.36 8.18 -9.39
C PHE A 195 -17.83 7.17 -8.37
#